data_AF-A0A4Y9RMW1-F1
#
_entry.id   AF-A0A4Y9RMW1-F1
#
_cell.length_a   1.000
_cell.length_b   1.000
_cell.length_c   1.000
_cell.angle_alpha   90.00
_cell.angle_beta   90.00
_cell.angle_gamma   90.00
#
_symmetry.space_group_name_H-M   'P 1'
#
loop_
_entity.id
_entity.type
_entity.pdbx_description
1 polymer ?
#
loop_
_entity_poly.entity_id
_entity_poly.type
_entity_poly.pdbx_seq_one_letter_code
_entity_poly.pdbx_strand_id
1 'polypeptide(L)'
;MAIFSKLEHAVRKRASKWLFRMRGPEPGEVALHQRRVFIMPTHPGLGFAAMLIVLFIGAANYNLGLGFGFTFLLAGVGLIDMHLTFRNLAHLALRSGRAMPVYAGEDAQFELHLINRRKHDRYALWLDFHTDNRPELMLPADVPANATRTVILATPARERGWLQAPRVRLQTRFPLGLLRAWAYWT
;
A
#
# COMPACT_ATOMS: atom_id res chain seq x y z
N MET A 1 -20.99 9.55 5.87
CA MET A 1 -20.24 9.01 4.70
C MET A 1 -19.10 9.93 4.21
N ALA A 2 -19.28 11.26 4.07
CA ALA A 2 -18.27 12.16 3.48
C ALA A 2 -17.10 12.64 4.39
N ILE A 3 -17.17 12.44 5.71
CA ILE A 3 -16.14 12.91 6.66
C ILE A 3 -14.91 11.98 6.65
N PHE A 4 -15.11 10.68 6.43
CA PHE A 4 -14.05 9.67 6.56
C PHE A 4 -13.18 9.53 5.31
N SER A 5 -13.77 9.70 4.11
CA SER A 5 -12.98 9.86 2.88
C SER A 5 -12.12 11.12 2.92
N LYS A 6 -12.64 12.21 3.52
CA LYS A 6 -11.85 13.43 3.78
C LYS A 6 -10.69 13.16 4.74
N LEU A 7 -10.87 12.31 5.75
CA LEU A 7 -9.80 11.94 6.68
C LEU A 7 -8.72 11.08 6.00
N GLU A 8 -9.11 10.07 5.22
CA GLU A 8 -8.18 9.30 4.39
C GLU A 8 -7.43 10.20 3.40
N HIS A 9 -8.12 11.11 2.73
CA HIS A 9 -7.50 12.08 1.83
C HIS A 9 -6.59 13.08 2.56
N ALA A 10 -6.96 13.53 3.76
CA ALA A 10 -6.16 14.48 4.54
C ALA A 10 -4.89 13.83 5.10
N VAL A 11 -4.98 12.59 5.58
CA VAL A 11 -3.81 11.80 6.03
C VAL A 11 -2.93 11.46 4.83
N ARG A 12 -3.52 11.07 3.69
CA ARG A 12 -2.79 10.86 2.41
C ARG A 12 -2.03 12.12 1.97
N LYS A 13 -2.68 13.29 2.07
CA LYS A 13 -2.09 14.59 1.69
C LYS A 13 -1.04 15.07 2.68
N ARG A 14 -1.19 14.81 3.98
CA ARG A 14 -0.17 15.12 5.00
C ARG A 14 1.03 14.19 4.90
N ALA A 15 0.82 12.89 4.70
CA ALA A 15 1.89 11.92 4.51
C ALA A 15 2.67 12.19 3.21
N SER A 16 1.97 12.50 2.11
CA SER A 16 2.66 12.91 0.87
C SER A 16 3.45 14.20 1.10
N LYS A 17 2.87 15.24 1.72
CA LYS A 17 3.54 16.53 1.99
C LYS A 17 4.73 16.42 2.94
N TRP A 18 4.68 15.51 3.91
CA TRP A 18 5.79 15.24 4.83
C TRP A 18 6.91 14.45 4.13
N LEU A 19 6.58 13.51 3.25
CA LEU A 19 7.56 12.78 2.43
C LEU A 19 8.17 13.65 1.31
N PHE A 20 7.38 14.54 0.71
CA PHE A 20 7.83 15.55 -0.26
C PHE A 20 8.93 16.45 0.32
N ARG A 21 9.00 16.58 1.65
CA ARG A 21 9.97 17.43 2.35
C ARG A 21 11.23 16.70 2.80
N MET A 22 11.26 15.37 2.76
CA MET A 22 12.27 14.58 3.49
C MET A 22 13.39 13.96 2.66
N ARG A 23 13.28 13.75 1.34
CA ARG A 23 14.44 13.33 0.51
C ARG A 23 14.21 13.34 -1.00
N GLY A 24 15.27 13.72 -1.72
CA GLY A 24 15.34 13.81 -3.18
C GLY A 24 15.38 12.44 -3.89
N PRO A 25 15.36 12.43 -5.23
CA PRO A 25 15.33 11.22 -6.05
C PRO A 25 16.60 10.39 -5.81
N GLU A 26 16.47 9.12 -5.44
CA GLU A 26 17.60 8.20 -5.33
C GLU A 26 17.70 7.40 -6.64
N PRO A 27 18.72 7.66 -7.50
CA PRO A 27 18.92 6.87 -8.71
C PRO A 27 19.38 5.45 -8.35
N GLY A 28 18.64 4.44 -8.82
CA GLY A 28 19.07 3.03 -8.73
C GLY A 28 17.98 2.02 -8.31
N GLU A 29 18.41 0.83 -7.88
CA GLU A 29 17.53 -0.18 -7.30
C GLU A 29 17.17 0.23 -5.86
N VAL A 30 16.01 0.87 -5.70
CA VAL A 30 15.54 1.27 -4.37
C VAL A 30 14.80 0.09 -3.75
N ALA A 31 15.49 -0.61 -2.84
CA ALA A 31 14.83 -1.50 -1.92
C ALA A 31 13.86 -0.68 -1.04
N LEU A 32 12.58 -1.05 -0.99
CA LEU A 32 11.64 -0.49 0.00
C LEU A 32 12.14 -0.89 1.40
N HIS A 33 12.91 0.01 2.00
CA HIS A 33 13.31 -0.10 3.38
C HIS A 33 12.07 0.07 4.27
N GLN A 34 11.95 -0.72 5.34
CA GLN A 34 10.81 -0.77 6.27
C GLN A 34 10.27 0.60 6.71
N ARG A 35 11.12 1.63 6.74
CA ARG A 35 10.78 3.01 7.14
C ARG A 35 9.87 3.74 6.15
N ARG A 36 9.63 3.20 4.94
CA ARG A 36 8.76 3.79 3.91
C ARG A 36 7.36 3.16 3.86
N VAL A 37 7.08 2.17 4.72
CA VAL A 37 5.78 1.48 4.78
C VAL A 37 4.89 2.17 5.82
N PHE A 38 3.76 2.73 5.37
CA PHE A 38 2.75 3.34 6.22
C PHE A 38 1.51 2.46 6.26
N ILE A 39 0.96 2.21 7.45
CA ILE A 39 -0.25 1.39 7.65
C ILE A 39 -1.36 2.31 8.14
N MET A 40 -2.55 2.19 7.54
CA MET A 40 -3.75 2.92 7.96
C MET A 40 -4.94 1.95 8.07
N PRO A 41 -5.77 2.06 9.12
CA PRO A 41 -6.99 1.26 9.22
C PRO A 41 -7.96 1.62 8.11
N THR A 42 -8.55 0.59 7.50
CA THR A 42 -9.59 0.74 6.49
C THR A 42 -10.97 0.86 7.16
N HIS A 43 -12.01 1.13 6.37
CA HIS A 43 -13.40 1.10 6.83
C HIS A 43 -13.76 -0.16 7.63
N PRO A 44 -13.53 -1.39 7.13
CA PRO A 44 -13.80 -2.60 7.91
C PRO A 44 -12.87 -2.74 9.12
N GLY A 45 -11.63 -2.25 9.06
CA GLY A 45 -10.72 -2.24 10.22
C GLY A 45 -11.21 -1.36 11.37
N LEU A 46 -11.80 -0.20 11.07
CA LEU A 46 -12.41 0.66 12.09
C LEU A 46 -13.66 0.02 12.70
N GLY A 47 -14.50 -0.61 11.89
CA GLY A 47 -15.66 -1.38 12.37
C GLY A 47 -15.24 -2.52 13.30
N PHE A 48 -14.18 -3.23 12.95
CA PHE A 48 -13.60 -4.28 13.78
C PHE A 48 -13.07 -3.74 15.12
N ALA A 49 -12.35 -2.62 15.11
CA ALA A 49 -11.87 -1.99 16.34
C ALA A 49 -13.03 -1.51 17.24
N ALA A 50 -14.09 -0.93 16.66
CA ALA A 50 -15.28 -0.56 17.41
C ALA A 50 -15.98 -1.78 18.01
N MET A 51 -16.10 -2.86 17.25
CA MET A 51 -16.65 -4.13 17.73
C MET A 51 -15.84 -4.70 18.90
N LEU A 52 -14.50 -4.67 18.84
CA LEU A 52 -13.65 -5.09 19.95
C LEU A 52 -13.91 -4.27 21.23
N ILE A 53 -14.08 -2.96 21.10
CA ILE A 53 -14.39 -2.09 22.25
C ILE A 53 -15.75 -2.45 22.85
N VAL A 54 -16.78 -2.64 22.01
CA VAL A 54 -18.12 -3.03 22.47
C VAL A 54 -18.09 -4.39 23.15
N LEU A 55 -17.39 -5.37 22.58
CA LEU A 55 -17.21 -6.70 23.18
C LEU A 55 -16.49 -6.62 24.51
N PHE A 56 -15.43 -5.81 24.61
CA PHE A 56 -14.68 -5.62 25.84
C PHE A 56 -15.54 -4.99 26.94
N ILE A 57 -16.27 -3.91 26.61
CA ILE A 57 -17.18 -3.25 27.56
C ILE A 57 -18.30 -4.21 27.98
N GLY A 58 -18.88 -4.96 27.04
CA GLY A 58 -19.91 -5.95 27.33
C GLY A 58 -19.39 -7.06 28.25
N ALA A 59 -18.23 -7.63 27.94
CA ALA A 59 -17.60 -8.66 28.76
C ALA A 59 -17.27 -8.15 30.18
N ALA A 60 -16.78 -6.90 30.28
CA ALA A 60 -16.49 -6.26 31.56
C ALA A 60 -17.76 -5.97 32.36
N ASN A 61 -18.83 -5.49 31.70
CA ASN A 61 -20.08 -5.16 32.35
C ASN A 61 -20.83 -6.39 32.88
N TYR A 62 -20.81 -7.49 32.13
CA TYR A 62 -21.49 -8.74 32.51
C TYR A 62 -20.56 -9.76 33.17
N ASN A 63 -19.31 -9.40 33.46
CA ASN A 63 -18.26 -10.29 33.99
C ASN A 63 -18.19 -11.64 33.25
N LEU A 64 -18.31 -11.57 31.92
CA LEU A 64 -18.43 -12.76 31.07
C LEU A 64 -17.03 -13.21 30.65
N GLY A 65 -16.49 -14.21 31.36
CA GLY A 65 -15.14 -14.75 31.09
C GLY A 65 -14.93 -15.18 29.63
N LEU A 66 -15.96 -15.77 29.01
CA LEU A 66 -15.94 -16.13 27.58
C LEU A 66 -15.84 -14.92 26.65
N GLY A 67 -16.46 -13.80 27.03
CA GLY A 67 -16.41 -12.55 26.27
C GLY A 67 -14.99 -11.96 26.22
N PHE A 68 -14.25 -12.04 27.33
CA PHE A 68 -12.84 -11.65 27.35
C PHE A 68 -11.99 -12.55 26.46
N GLY A 69 -12.19 -13.88 26.53
CA GLY A 69 -11.48 -14.83 25.68
C GLY A 69 -11.66 -14.55 24.20
N PHE A 70 -12.91 -14.30 23.77
CA PHE A 70 -13.22 -13.97 22.38
C PHE A 70 -12.63 -12.62 21.95
N THR A 71 -12.73 -11.59 22.80
CA THR A 71 -12.17 -10.26 22.53
C THR A 71 -10.66 -10.32 22.33
N PHE A 72 -9.93 -11.00 23.21
CA PHE A 72 -8.48 -11.12 23.10
C PHE A 72 -8.04 -11.98 21.92
N LEU A 73 -8.79 -13.04 21.60
CA LEU A 73 -8.54 -13.85 20.40
C LEU A 73 -8.65 -12.99 19.14
N LEU A 74 -9.75 -12.24 19.00
CA LEU A 74 -9.94 -11.35 17.86
C LEU A 74 -8.88 -10.23 17.82
N ALA A 75 -8.53 -9.63 18.97
CA ALA A 75 -7.45 -8.66 19.03
C ALA A 75 -6.11 -9.25 18.55
N GLY A 76 -5.80 -10.50 18.92
CA GLY A 76 -4.64 -11.24 18.43
C GLY A 76 -4.65 -11.42 16.91
N VAL A 77 -5.80 -11.78 16.33
CA VAL A 77 -5.97 -11.86 14.87
C VAL A 77 -5.69 -10.52 14.20
N GLY A 78 -6.19 -9.41 14.77
CA GLY A 78 -5.93 -8.07 14.25
C GLY A 78 -4.44 -7.67 14.29
N LEU A 79 -3.72 -8.05 15.35
CA LEU A 79 -2.28 -7.80 15.45
C LEU A 79 -1.48 -8.63 14.41
N ILE A 80 -1.88 -9.89 14.19
CA ILE A 80 -1.28 -10.73 13.16
C ILE A 80 -1.55 -10.15 11.77
N ASP A 81 -2.78 -9.70 11.49
CA ASP A 81 -3.14 -9.02 10.24
C ASP A 81 -2.27 -7.78 10.00
N MET A 82 -2.06 -6.96 11.04
CA MET A 82 -1.16 -5.81 10.98
C MET A 82 0.27 -6.21 10.62
N HIS A 83 0.79 -7.24 11.29
CA HIS A 83 2.14 -7.73 11.05
C HIS A 83 2.32 -8.31 9.63
N LEU A 84 1.34 -9.08 9.15
CA LEU A 84 1.35 -9.65 7.80
C LEU A 84 1.22 -8.56 6.73
N THR A 85 0.33 -7.58 6.94
CA THR A 85 0.17 -6.43 6.04
C THR A 85 1.48 -5.66 5.90
N PHE A 86 2.17 -5.40 7.02
CA PHE A 86 3.47 -4.74 7.02
C PHE A 86 4.54 -5.55 6.28
N ARG A 87 4.64 -6.85 6.59
CA ARG A 87 5.63 -7.74 5.96
C ARG A 87 5.40 -7.94 4.47
N ASN A 88 4.14 -7.88 4.01
CA ASN A 88 3.80 -8.03 2.60
C ASN A 88 4.46 -6.92 1.75
N LEU A 89 4.51 -5.69 2.27
CA LEU A 89 5.10 -4.54 1.59
C LEU A 89 6.60 -4.35 1.91
N ALA A 90 7.03 -4.68 3.13
CA ALA A 90 8.41 -4.47 3.58
C ALA A 90 9.42 -5.29 2.76
N HIS A 91 10.61 -4.74 2.52
CA HIS A 91 11.71 -5.41 1.79
C HIS A 91 11.38 -5.79 0.34
N LEU A 92 10.38 -5.18 -0.28
CA LEU A 92 10.20 -5.35 -1.73
C LEU A 92 11.22 -4.47 -2.44
N ALA A 93 11.96 -5.00 -3.39
CA ALA A 93 12.80 -4.17 -4.25
C ALA A 93 12.02 -3.80 -5.50
N LEU A 94 12.05 -2.52 -5.87
CA LEU A 94 11.47 -2.05 -7.12
C LEU A 94 12.60 -1.54 -8.00
N ARG A 95 12.66 -2.02 -9.24
CA ARG A 95 13.62 -1.61 -10.25
C ARG A 95 12.87 -1.06 -11.46
N SER A 96 13.25 0.14 -11.91
CA SER A 96 12.77 0.67 -13.20
C SER A 96 13.34 -0.16 -14.34
N GLY A 97 12.44 -0.68 -15.17
CA GLY A 97 12.73 -1.37 -16.42
C GLY A 97 12.85 -0.38 -17.59
N ARG A 98 12.49 -0.85 -18.79
CA ARG A 98 12.54 -0.03 -20.00
C ARG A 98 11.30 0.85 -20.09
N ALA A 99 11.48 2.08 -20.57
CA ALA A 99 10.38 2.92 -21.03
C ALA A 99 10.40 2.91 -22.56
N MET A 100 9.26 2.62 -23.19
CA MET A 100 9.16 2.70 -24.64
C MET A 100 8.98 4.17 -25.06
N PRO A 101 9.64 4.63 -26.14
CA PRO A 101 9.40 5.96 -26.68
C PRO A 101 7.97 6.04 -27.21
N VAL A 102 7.24 7.10 -26.85
CA VAL A 102 5.86 7.34 -27.29
C VAL A 102 5.71 8.74 -27.86
N TYR A 103 4.69 8.93 -28.69
CA TYR A 103 4.37 10.26 -29.24
C TYR A 103 3.56 11.09 -28.25
N ALA A 104 3.60 12.42 -28.42
CA ALA A 104 2.78 13.32 -27.62
C ALA A 104 1.29 13.05 -27.90
N GLY A 105 0.52 12.77 -26.85
CA GLY A 105 -0.87 12.34 -26.92
C GLY A 105 -1.09 10.84 -26.67
N GLU A 106 -0.03 10.03 -26.69
CA GLU A 106 -0.08 8.59 -26.39
C GLU A 106 0.26 8.28 -24.92
N ASP A 107 -0.09 7.07 -24.47
CA ASP A 107 0.24 6.60 -23.13
C ASP A 107 1.66 6.05 -23.06
N ALA A 108 2.54 6.75 -22.34
CA ALA A 108 3.90 6.31 -22.04
C ALA A 108 3.87 5.07 -21.14
N GLN A 109 4.42 3.97 -21.64
CA GLN A 109 4.53 2.71 -20.91
C GLN A 109 5.87 2.63 -20.18
N PHE A 110 5.79 2.52 -18.86
CA PHE A 110 6.92 2.32 -17.96
C PHE A 110 6.91 0.90 -17.42
N GLU A 111 7.92 0.12 -17.80
CA GLU A 111 8.13 -1.21 -17.24
C GLU A 111 8.75 -1.10 -15.83
N LEU A 112 8.19 -1.82 -14.87
CA LEU A 112 8.65 -1.89 -13.48
C LEU A 112 8.83 -3.35 -13.08
N HIS A 113 9.98 -3.66 -12.49
CA HIS A 113 10.27 -4.99 -11.97
C HIS A 113 10.14 -4.98 -10.45
N LEU A 114 9.17 -5.74 -9.93
CA LEU A 114 8.98 -6.03 -8.52
C LEU A 114 9.81 -7.27 -8.17
N ILE A 115 10.86 -7.09 -7.37
CA ILE A 115 11.81 -8.16 -7.03
C ILE A 115 11.54 -8.58 -5.58
N ASN A 116 11.09 -9.81 -5.41
CA ASN A 116 10.90 -10.42 -4.10
C ASN A 116 12.06 -11.36 -3.76
N ARG A 117 13.02 -10.90 -2.98
CA ARG A 117 14.19 -11.71 -2.54
C ARG A 117 13.91 -12.58 -1.30
N ARG A 118 12.64 -12.75 -0.90
CA ARG A 118 12.26 -13.45 0.33
C ARG A 118 11.57 -14.77 0.01
N LYS A 119 11.63 -15.70 0.97
CA LYS A 119 11.04 -17.05 0.89
C LYS A 119 9.51 -17.08 1.06
N HIS A 120 8.84 -15.93 1.10
CA HIS A 120 7.39 -15.84 1.23
C HIS A 120 6.81 -15.12 0.03
N ASP A 121 5.67 -15.61 -0.43
CA ASP A 121 4.89 -14.98 -1.49
C ASP A 121 4.31 -13.65 -1.01
N ARG A 122 4.14 -12.72 -1.95
CA ARG A 122 3.50 -11.43 -1.71
C ARG A 122 2.29 -11.31 -2.60
N TYR A 123 1.15 -11.09 -1.98
CA TYR A 123 -0.13 -11.09 -2.65
C TYR A 123 -0.79 -9.72 -2.62
N ALA A 124 -1.69 -9.48 -3.57
CA ALA A 124 -2.52 -8.28 -3.66
C ALA A 124 -1.72 -6.98 -3.52
N LEU A 125 -0.56 -6.92 -4.18
CA LEU A 125 0.17 -5.67 -4.34
C LEU A 125 -0.50 -4.89 -5.46
N TRP A 126 -0.78 -3.62 -5.23
CA TRP A 126 -1.32 -2.74 -6.26
C TRP A 126 -0.34 -1.61 -6.51
N LEU A 127 -0.10 -1.33 -7.79
CA LEU A 127 0.79 -0.27 -8.24
C LEU A 127 -0.04 0.84 -8.87
N ASP A 128 0.35 2.09 -8.63
CA ASP A 128 -0.34 3.26 -9.17
C ASP A 128 0.64 4.44 -9.30
N PHE A 129 0.42 5.36 -10.23
CA PHE A 129 1.19 6.60 -10.31
C PHE A 129 0.62 7.66 -9.37
N HIS A 130 1.46 8.35 -8.61
CA HIS A 130 1.01 9.35 -7.63
C HIS A 130 0.28 10.54 -8.27
N THR A 131 0.59 10.85 -9.53
CA THR A 131 0.16 12.10 -10.18
C THR A 131 -1.23 12.01 -10.80
N ASP A 132 -1.69 10.82 -11.17
CA ASP A 132 -3.00 10.66 -11.76
C ASP A 132 -3.92 10.14 -10.65
N ASN A 133 -4.84 10.99 -10.19
CA ASN A 133 -5.87 10.61 -9.21
C ASN A 133 -6.93 9.68 -9.85
N ARG A 134 -6.50 8.83 -10.80
CA ARG A 134 -7.27 7.88 -11.58
C ARG A 134 -7.10 6.49 -10.93
N PRO A 135 -8.11 6.00 -10.20
CA PRO A 135 -8.07 4.67 -9.60
C PRO A 135 -8.02 3.52 -10.64
N GLU A 136 -8.15 3.81 -11.93
CA GLU A 136 -8.23 2.84 -13.04
C GLU A 136 -6.89 2.20 -13.42
N LEU A 137 -5.75 2.75 -13.00
CA LEU A 137 -4.42 2.19 -13.30
C LEU A 137 -3.86 1.31 -12.17
N MET A 138 -4.71 0.95 -11.21
CA MET A 138 -4.34 0.04 -10.13
C MET A 138 -4.19 -1.39 -10.66
N LEU A 139 -2.96 -1.79 -10.98
CA LEU A 139 -2.64 -3.14 -11.45
C LEU A 139 -2.37 -4.08 -10.26
N PRO A 140 -3.18 -5.14 -10.07
CA PRO A 140 -2.88 -6.17 -9.08
C PRO A 140 -1.69 -7.01 -9.56
N ALA A 141 -0.71 -7.19 -8.67
CA ALA A 141 0.47 -7.97 -8.91
C ALA A 141 0.74 -8.87 -7.71
N ASP A 142 0.85 -10.16 -7.98
CA ASP A 142 1.34 -11.14 -7.03
C ASP A 142 2.78 -11.49 -7.39
N VAL A 143 3.64 -11.54 -6.38
CA VAL A 143 5.08 -11.82 -6.55
C VAL A 143 5.43 -13.04 -5.70
N PRO A 144 5.65 -14.21 -6.34
CA PRO A 144 6.06 -15.41 -5.64
C PRO A 144 7.38 -15.23 -4.88
N ALA A 145 7.64 -16.13 -3.94
CA ALA A 145 8.91 -16.21 -3.22
C ALA A 145 10.09 -16.33 -4.20
N ASN A 146 11.15 -15.55 -3.95
CA ASN A 146 12.36 -15.52 -4.78
C ASN A 146 12.12 -15.24 -6.28
N ALA A 147 11.01 -14.59 -6.63
CA ALA A 147 10.65 -14.27 -8.00
C ALA A 147 10.70 -12.76 -8.27
N THR A 148 10.81 -12.43 -9.56
CA THR A 148 10.63 -11.07 -10.07
C THR A 148 9.39 -11.02 -10.94
N ARG A 149 8.50 -10.06 -10.67
CA ARG A 149 7.31 -9.80 -11.48
C ARG A 149 7.48 -8.48 -12.21
N THR A 150 7.27 -8.50 -13.53
CA THR A 150 7.21 -7.29 -14.33
C THR A 150 5.78 -6.76 -14.38
N VAL A 151 5.62 -5.45 -14.18
CA VAL A 151 4.36 -4.70 -14.30
C VAL A 151 4.60 -3.52 -15.21
N ILE A 152 3.67 -3.27 -16.13
CA ILE A 152 3.73 -2.13 -17.04
C ILE A 152 2.70 -1.11 -16.58
N LEU A 153 3.16 0.08 -16.19
CA LEU A 153 2.29 1.20 -15.87
C LEU A 153 2.26 2.18 -17.03
N ALA A 154 1.06 2.60 -17.42
CA ALA A 154 0.85 3.58 -18.47
C ALA A 154 0.52 4.96 -17.88
N THR A 155 1.04 6.04 -18.47
CA THR A 155 0.68 7.42 -18.10
C THR A 155 0.63 8.29 -19.36
N PRO A 156 -0.36 9.20 -19.48
CA PRO A 156 -0.52 10.00 -20.70
C PRO A 156 0.64 10.98 -20.89
N ALA A 157 1.32 10.91 -22.04
CA ALA A 157 2.39 11.82 -22.43
C ALA A 157 1.81 13.06 -23.12
N ARG A 158 1.41 14.07 -22.34
CA ARG A 158 0.67 15.25 -22.86
C ARG A 158 1.52 16.22 -23.68
N GLU A 159 2.81 16.34 -23.37
CA GLU A 159 3.70 17.32 -23.99
C GLU A 159 4.92 16.63 -24.62
N ARG A 160 5.40 17.20 -25.73
CA ARG A 160 6.62 16.74 -26.39
C ARG A 160 7.84 17.19 -25.58
N GLY A 161 8.61 16.23 -25.07
CA GLY A 161 9.82 16.49 -24.28
C GLY A 161 10.20 15.28 -23.43
N TRP A 162 11.14 15.48 -22.51
CA TRP A 162 11.48 14.45 -21.53
C TRP A 162 10.38 14.33 -20.49
N LEU A 163 9.59 13.26 -20.58
CA LEU A 163 8.62 12.90 -19.55
C LEU A 163 9.33 12.20 -18.40
N GLN A 164 9.46 12.87 -17.26
CA GLN A 164 9.92 12.19 -16.04
C GLN A 164 8.85 11.22 -15.56
N ALA A 165 9.24 9.97 -15.30
CA ALA A 165 8.35 8.95 -14.76
C ALA A 165 7.72 9.48 -13.45
N PRO A 166 6.38 9.50 -13.34
CA PRO A 166 5.75 9.89 -12.09
C PRO A 166 6.12 8.91 -10.97
N ARG A 167 6.12 9.42 -9.74
CA ARG A 167 6.41 8.59 -8.55
C ARG A 167 5.43 7.41 -8.47
N VAL A 168 5.96 6.20 -8.32
CA VAL A 168 5.15 4.98 -8.20
C VAL A 168 4.72 4.80 -6.74
N ARG A 169 3.44 4.55 -6.52
CA ARG A 169 2.86 4.18 -5.23
C ARG A 169 2.55 2.70 -5.25
N LEU A 170 3.09 1.99 -4.27
CA LEU A 170 2.75 0.59 -4.00
C LEU A 170 1.80 0.53 -2.81
N GLN A 171 0.79 -0.33 -2.86
CA GLN A 171 -0.17 -0.51 -1.77
C GLN A 171 -0.62 -1.96 -1.63
N THR A 172 -0.98 -2.37 -0.42
CA THR A 172 -1.50 -3.71 -0.11
C THR A 172 -2.63 -3.60 0.91
N ARG A 173 -3.58 -4.53 0.84
CA ARG A 173 -4.62 -4.77 1.84
C ARG A 173 -4.63 -6.22 2.34
N PHE A 174 -3.70 -7.05 1.87
CA PHE A 174 -3.58 -8.43 2.32
C PHE A 174 -3.11 -8.49 3.79
N PRO A 175 -3.64 -9.41 4.63
CA PRO A 175 -4.58 -10.50 4.29
C PRO A 175 -6.07 -10.21 4.47
N LEU A 176 -6.50 -9.64 5.61
CA LEU A 176 -7.94 -9.52 5.93
C LEU A 176 -8.57 -8.23 5.40
N GLY A 177 -7.78 -7.29 4.89
CA GLY A 177 -8.27 -6.00 4.41
C GLY A 177 -8.65 -5.01 5.52
N LEU A 178 -8.40 -5.34 6.80
CA LEU A 178 -8.62 -4.44 7.94
C LEU A 178 -7.65 -3.26 7.92
N LEU A 179 -6.47 -3.47 7.36
CA LEU A 179 -5.39 -2.50 7.29
C LEU A 179 -4.95 -2.34 5.84
N ARG A 180 -4.64 -1.09 5.46
CA ARG A 180 -4.05 -0.76 4.18
C ARG A 180 -2.65 -0.26 4.42
N ALA A 181 -1.66 -0.94 3.85
CA ALA A 181 -0.31 -0.42 3.80
C ALA A 181 0.00 0.22 2.44
N TRP A 182 0.77 1.31 2.44
CA TRP A 182 1.30 1.90 1.22
C TRP A 182 2.75 2.37 1.39
N ALA A 183 3.44 2.48 0.27
CA ALA A 183 4.79 2.99 0.16
C ALA A 183 4.97 3.76 -1.15
N TYR A 184 5.87 4.73 -1.13
CA TYR A 184 6.19 5.57 -2.29
C TYR A 184 7.60 5.28 -2.79
N TRP A 185 7.72 5.23 -4.12
CA TRP A 185 8.96 5.11 -4.86
C TRP A 185 9.14 6.37 -5.73
N THR A 186 10.36 6.90 -5.77
CA THR A 186 10.66 8.24 -6.29
C THR A 186 11.78 8.22 -7.30
#